data_AF-A0A1G0JZH8-F1
#
_entry.id   AF-A0A1G0JZH8-F1
#
_cell.length_a   1.000
_cell.length_b   1.000
_cell.length_c   1.000
_cell.angle_alpha   90.00
_cell.angle_beta   90.00
_cell.angle_gamma   90.00
#
_symmetry.space_group_name_H-M   'P 1'
#
loop_
_entity.id
_entity.type
_entity.pdbx_description
1 polymer ?
#
loop_
_entity_poly.entity_id
_entity_poly.type
_entity_poly.pdbx_seq_one_letter_code
_entity_poly.pdbx_strand_id
1 'polypeptide(L)' 'MNQNYTAVVKQDGEWWIGWIEEVPGVNCQESTRDKLLNSLRVTLSEALEMNRTDARDAAGKGYEELSIAV' A
#
# COMPACT_ATOMS: atom_id res chain seq x y z
N MET A 1 -13.39 9.39 0.75
CA MET A 1 -13.23 8.53 1.94
C MET A 1 -11.75 8.49 2.28
N ASN A 2 -11.39 8.78 3.52
CA ASN A 2 -10.04 8.48 3.99
C ASN A 2 -9.95 6.97 4.10
N GLN A 3 -9.36 6.33 3.09
CA GLN A 3 -8.98 4.93 3.17
C GLN A 3 -7.87 4.85 4.21
N ASN A 4 -8.21 4.39 5.40
CA ASN A 4 -7.23 4.13 6.45
C ASN A 4 -6.67 2.74 6.19
N TYR A 5 -5.34 2.63 6.13
CA TYR A 5 -4.61 1.38 5.98
C TYR A 5 -3.87 1.07 7.27
N THR A 6 -3.71 -0.22 7.56
CA THR A 6 -3.11 -0.71 8.79
C THR A 6 -1.69 -1.18 8.50
N ALA A 7 -0.70 -0.51 9.10
CA ALA A 7 0.69 -0.96 9.05
C ALA A 7 0.98 -1.90 10.23
N VAL A 8 1.32 -3.15 9.92
CA VAL A 8 1.91 -4.08 10.89
C VAL A 8 3.42 -3.83 10.91
N VAL A 9 3.98 -3.54 12.07
CA VAL A 9 5.39 -3.15 12.22
C VAL A 9 6.07 -4.01 13.28
N LYS A 10 7.24 -4.55 12.95
CA LYS A 10 8.09 -5.35 13.84
C LYS A 10 9.50 -4.79 13.85
N GLN A 11 10.12 -4.71 15.03
CA GLN A 11 11.57 -4.55 15.15
C GLN A 11 12.23 -5.93 15.23
N ASP A 12 13.24 -6.18 14.41
CA ASP A 12 14.00 -7.43 14.35
C ASP A 12 15.51 -7.13 14.35
N GLY A 13 16.14 -7.29 15.52
CA GLY A 13 17.49 -6.81 15.75
C GLY A 13 17.61 -5.30 15.55
N GLU A 14 18.51 -4.89 14.66
CA GLU A 14 18.75 -3.48 14.31
C GLU A 14 17.79 -2.96 13.22
N TRP A 15 16.91 -3.80 12.69
CA TRP A 15 16.04 -3.46 11.56
C TRP A 15 14.58 -3.30 11.98
N TRP A 16 13.87 -2.43 11.28
CA TRP A 16 12.42 -2.31 11.31
C TRP A 16 11.85 -2.91 10.03
N ILE A 17 10.89 -3.81 10.17
CA ILE A 17 10.20 -4.48 9.07
C ILE A 17 8.72 -4.16 9.20
N GLY A 18 8.04 -3.89 8.08
CA GLY A 18 6.62 -3.64 8.10
C GLY A 18 5.88 -4.08 6.85
N TRP A 19 4.57 -4.22 7.01
CA TRP A 19 3.62 -4.68 6.01
C TRP A 19 2.36 -3.83 6.07
N ILE A 20 1.67 -3.64 4.94
CA ILE A 20 0.30 -3.11 4.93
C ILE A 20 -0.67 -4.29 4.89
N GLU A 21 -1.51 -4.41 5.92
CA GLU A 21 -2.39 -5.57 6.13
C GLU A 21 -3.38 -5.76 4.97
N GLU A 22 -3.94 -4.66 4.46
CA GLU A 22 -4.97 -4.70 3.42
C GLU A 22 -4.40 -4.83 2.00
N VAL A 23 -3.08 -4.68 1.81
CA VAL A 23 -2.44 -4.70 0.48
C VAL A 23 -1.29 -5.71 0.45
N PRO A 24 -1.55 -6.96 0.02
CA PRO A 24 -0.54 -7.99 -0.11
C PRO A 24 0.64 -7.53 -0.98
N GLY A 25 1.86 -7.85 -0.54
CA GLY A 25 3.08 -7.48 -1.26
C GLY A 25 3.63 -6.09 -0.94
N VAL A 26 2.86 -5.22 -0.27
CA VAL A 26 3.39 -3.94 0.23
C VAL A 26 4.12 -4.17 1.55
N ASN A 27 5.44 -4.21 1.49
CA ASN A 27 6.31 -4.33 2.65
C ASN A 27 7.59 -3.50 2.46
N CYS A 28 8.22 -3.16 3.58
CA CYS A 28 9.49 -2.43 3.60
C CYS A 28 10.35 -2.89 4.77
N GLN A 29 11.66 -2.65 4.67
CA GLN A 29 12.61 -2.81 5.76
C GLN A 29 13.53 -1.59 5.82
N GLU A 30 13.71 -1.01 7.01
CA GLU A 30 14.49 0.20 7.21
C GLU A 30 15.25 0.17 8.54
N SER A 31 16.29 1.00 8.67
CA SER A 31 17.09 1.08 9.90
C SER A 31 16.42 1.86 11.04
N THR A 32 15.36 2.62 10.76
CA THR A 32 14.58 3.32 11.79
C THR A 32 13.08 3.19 11.54
N ARG A 33 12.30 3.29 12.62
CA ARG A 33 10.84 3.24 12.55
C ARG A 33 10.26 4.33 11.64
N ASP A 34 10.77 5.56 11.73
CA ASP A 34 10.26 6.67 10.93
C ASP A 34 10.57 6.50 9.43
N LYS A 35 11.77 5.98 9.11
CA LYS A 35 12.09 5.60 7.72
C LYS A 35 11.14 4.52 7.24
N LEU A 36 10.90 3.47 8.04
CA LEU A 36 9.97 2.41 7.68
C LEU A 36 8.58 2.97 7.34
N LEU A 37 8.03 3.84 8.19
CA LEU A 37 6.72 4.43 7.97
C LEU A 37 6.67 5.32 6.72
N ASN A 38 7.76 6.03 6.41
CA ASN A 38 7.86 6.80 5.18
C ASN A 38 7.91 5.89 3.94
N SER A 39 8.76 4.86 3.96
CA SER A 39 8.89 3.90 2.86
C SER A 39 7.56 3.17 2.62
N LEU A 40 6.90 2.68 3.68
CA LEU A 40 5.57 2.05 3.57
C LEU A 40 4.52 2.98 2.95
N ARG A 41 4.51 4.27 3.29
CA ARG A 41 3.56 5.23 2.71
C ARG A 41 3.80 5.43 1.21
N VAL A 42 5.07 5.52 0.79
CA VAL A 42 5.43 5.66 -0.63
C VAL A 42 5.05 4.39 -1.39
N THR A 43 5.52 3.23 -0.94
CA THR A 43 5.26 1.93 -1.60
C THR A 43 3.77 1.59 -1.65
N LEU A 44 3.01 1.91 -0.60
CA LEU A 44 1.55 1.78 -0.62
C LEU A 44 0.92 2.64 -1.71
N SER A 45 1.37 3.89 -1.85
CA SER A 45 0.81 4.81 -2.84
C SER A 45 1.09 4.33 -4.26
N GLU A 46 2.30 3.81 -4.51
CA GLU A 46 2.70 3.23 -5.79
C GLU A 46 1.90 1.96 -6.11
N ALA A 47 1.75 1.05 -5.15
CA ALA A 47 0.99 -0.18 -5.33
C ALA A 47 -0.50 0.10 -5.62
N LEU A 48 -1.11 1.06 -4.93
CA LEU A 48 -2.49 1.46 -5.20
C LEU A 48 -2.65 2.06 -6.60
N GLU A 49 -1.69 2.87 -7.06
CA GLU A 49 -1.77 3.46 -8.39
C GLU A 49 -1.53 2.43 -9.50
N MET A 50 -0.62 1.48 -9.29
CA MET A 50 -0.42 0.34 -10.18
C MET A 50 -1.71 -0.49 -10.30
N ASN A 51 -2.32 -0.87 -9.17
CA ASN A 51 -3.57 -1.64 -9.17
C ASN A 51 -4.71 -0.92 -9.89
N ARG A 52 -4.83 0.41 -9.73
CA ARG A 52 -5.83 1.21 -10.44
C ARG A 52 -5.56 1.25 -11.94
N THR A 53 -4.30 1.39 -12.33
CA THR A 53 -3.90 1.40 -13.74
C THR A 53 -4.22 0.05 -14.38
N ASP A 54 -3.81 -1.05 -13.76
CA ASP A 54 -4.08 -2.41 -14.23
C ASP A 54 -5.58 -2.68 -14.37
N ALA A 55 -6.40 -2.21 -13.42
CA ALA A 55 -7.86 -2.36 -13.49
C ALA A 55 -8.48 -1.59 -14.67
N ARG A 56 -8.01 -0.37 -14.94
CA ARG A 56 -8.48 0.45 -16.09
C ARG A 56 -8.04 -0.15 -17.41
N ASP A 57 -6.79 -0.61 -17.48
CA ASP A 57 -6.25 -1.26 -18.68
C ASP A 57 -7.00 -2.55 -18.99
N ALA A 58 -7.31 -3.35 -17.96
CA ALA A 58 -8.13 -4.55 -18.09
C ALA A 58 -9.58 -4.24 -18.53
N ALA A 59 -10.17 -3.15 -18.03
CA ALA A 59 -11.52 -2.73 -18.42
C ALA A 59 -11.60 -2.19 -19.87
N GLY A 60 -10.51 -1.62 -20.39
CA GLY A 60 -10.46 -1.06 -21.73
C GLY A 60 -11.25 0.24 -21.87
N LYS A 61 -12.27 0.28 -22.74
CA LYS A 61 -13.05 1.49 -23.04
C LYS A 61 -14.50 1.36 -22.59
N GLY A 62 -15.09 2.49 -22.21
CA GLY A 62 -16.52 2.57 -21.87
C GLY A 62 -16.87 2.09 -20.47
N TYR A 63 -15.92 2.13 -19.54
CA TYR A 63 -16.15 1.81 -18.12
C TYR A 63 -16.65 3.03 -17.33
N GLU A 64 -17.24 2.75 -16.18
CA GLU A 64 -17.57 3.72 -15.14
C GLU A 64 -16.81 3.37 -13.86
N GLU A 65 -16.44 4.39 -13.06
CA GLU A 65 -15.84 4.19 -11.75
C GLU A 65 -16.85 4.57 -10.66
N LEU A 66 -17.16 3.63 -9.78
CA LEU A 66 -18.11 3.81 -8.68
C LEU A 66 -17.40 3.49 -7.35
N SER A 67 -17.69 4.28 -6.32
CA SER A 67 -17.19 3.99 -4.96
C SER A 67 -18.06 2.93 -4.29
N ILE A 68 -17.45 1.83 -3.87
CA ILE A 68 -18.10 0.75 -3.10
C ILE A 68 -17.53 0.77 -1.68
N ALA A 69 -18.40 0.76 -0.68
CA ALA A 69 -18.05 0.59 0.73
C ALA A 69 -18.36 -0.84 1.19
N VAL A 70 -17.56 -1.37 2.12
CA VAL A 70 -17.76 -2.67 2.79
C VAL A 70 -18.42 -2.45 4.15
#